data_AF-A0A1I0SPE6-F1
#
_entry.id   AF-A0A1I0SPE6-F1
#
_cell.length_a   1.000
_cell.length_b   1.000
_cell.length_c   1.000
_cell.angle_alpha   90.00
_cell.angle_beta   90.00
_cell.angle_gamma   90.00
#
_symmetry.space_group_name_H-M   'P 1'
#
loop_
_entity.id
_entity.type
_entity.pdbx_description
1 polymer ?
#
loop_
_entity_poly.entity_id
_entity_poly.type
_entity_poly.pdbx_seq_one_letter_code
_entity_poly.pdbx_strand_id
1 'polypeptide(L)'
;MAVTEYGQASGFWSYVHDDNEAEDGRILLLADRLTSRYKVRTGRNLRLFTDRKIGWGEEWERVINDELTSATFLIAVVTPSYIQSAACRQELLQFYSNAKTRGVEELVLTIIWSDVPDLSTESPDPLIKIVASKQFEHFEDLSLQEPDHSDVRKFVNRLVTELLRIERAVEAKPEIPLSEIPQTEPPPEGADERPTSDEGLIYEDEEPGILDANASLEAHMAEWLIVMDEIPPIMNEVKAITAEYTPLVTRARNGSSGSQGAQQTLSVLHRYAAELNPVADRMLAKSQEYLQKALEVDQQVRIILASHAEQYVGPGQNPIIDGDHQALRELAATGADTVTAIEDFQKEIAPVAKLSQSVRKPLGKLHKASQNLIDTQATFDDWVTRVDTMESIALAREALHSALQETAEIDQPGTDSDAERGE
;
A
#
# COMPACT_ATOMS: atom_id res chain seq x y z
N MET A 1 39.33 9.76 12.76
CA MET A 1 39.13 8.52 11.98
C MET A 1 37.64 8.38 11.77
N ALA A 2 37.15 8.78 10.60
CA ALA A 2 35.77 8.55 10.21
C ALA A 2 35.66 7.05 9.88
N VAL A 3 34.83 6.34 10.63
CA VAL A 3 34.46 4.97 10.29
C VAL A 3 33.50 5.09 9.12
N THR A 4 33.95 4.67 7.94
CA THR A 4 33.13 4.52 6.74
C THR A 4 31.97 3.58 7.08
N GLU A 5 30.73 4.08 7.13
CA GLU A 5 29.53 3.27 7.33
C GLU A 5 29.32 2.41 6.08
N TYR A 6 29.63 1.12 6.18
CA TYR A 6 29.27 0.12 5.16
C TYR A 6 27.77 -0.19 5.26
N GLY A 7 27.13 -0.36 4.09
CA GLY A 7 25.68 -0.51 3.86
C GLY A 7 24.89 -1.15 5.00
N GLN A 8 23.99 -0.36 5.59
CA GLN A 8 23.02 -0.81 6.57
C GLN A 8 21.90 -1.54 5.84
N ALA A 9 21.43 -2.67 6.39
CA ALA A 9 20.16 -3.24 5.94
C ALA A 9 19.05 -2.49 6.65
N SER A 10 17.98 -2.17 5.93
CA SER A 10 16.82 -1.44 6.47
C SER A 10 15.55 -2.26 6.29
N GLY A 11 14.51 -1.93 7.05
CA GLY A 11 13.22 -2.57 6.87
C GLY A 11 12.12 -2.01 7.75
N PHE A 12 10.89 -2.29 7.36
CA PHE A 12 9.69 -1.89 8.09
C PHE A 12 9.19 -3.04 8.94
N TRP A 13 8.87 -2.74 10.19
CA TRP A 13 8.22 -3.66 11.11
C TRP A 13 6.75 -3.28 11.21
N SER A 14 5.90 -3.93 10.42
CA SER A 14 4.47 -3.65 10.38
C SER A 14 3.73 -4.51 11.40
N TYR A 15 2.98 -3.88 12.31
CA TYR A 15 2.25 -4.54 13.39
C TYR A 15 1.09 -3.68 13.89
N VAL A 16 0.16 -4.29 14.64
CA VAL A 16 -0.94 -3.58 15.33
C VAL A 16 -0.50 -3.09 16.70
N HIS A 17 -0.68 -1.79 16.96
CA HIS A 17 -0.27 -1.18 18.23
C HIS A 17 -1.03 -1.78 19.42
N ASP A 18 -2.35 -1.90 19.31
CA ASP A 18 -3.20 -2.49 20.34
C ASP A 18 -2.79 -3.94 20.67
N ASP A 19 -2.37 -4.72 19.67
CA ASP A 19 -1.89 -6.09 19.90
C ASP A 19 -0.54 -6.09 20.61
N ASN A 20 0.37 -5.16 20.28
CA ASN A 20 1.63 -5.04 20.99
C ASN A 20 1.42 -4.60 22.45
N GLU A 21 0.47 -3.71 22.72
CA GLU A 21 0.08 -3.33 24.08
C GLU A 21 -0.55 -4.51 24.84
N ALA A 22 -1.43 -5.27 24.18
CA ALA A 22 -2.05 -6.46 24.77
C ALA A 22 -1.03 -7.58 25.08
N GLU A 23 0.07 -7.62 24.34
CA GLU A 23 1.20 -8.54 24.53
C GLU A 23 2.34 -7.94 25.37
N ASP A 24 2.06 -6.93 26.20
CA ASP A 24 3.06 -6.29 27.10
C ASP A 24 4.33 -5.81 26.37
N GLY A 25 4.19 -5.31 25.14
CA GLY A 25 5.28 -4.80 24.31
C GLY A 25 6.12 -5.87 23.61
N ARG A 26 5.71 -7.14 23.65
CA ARG A 26 6.54 -8.26 23.19
C ARG A 26 6.72 -8.31 21.67
N ILE A 27 5.81 -7.73 20.90
CA ILE A 27 5.96 -7.63 19.44
C ILE A 27 7.15 -6.72 19.10
N LEU A 28 7.26 -5.55 19.73
CA LEU A 28 8.42 -4.66 19.56
C LEU A 28 9.70 -5.23 20.16
N LEU A 29 9.60 -5.95 21.29
CA LEU A 29 10.75 -6.65 21.86
C LEU A 29 11.33 -7.69 20.89
N LEU A 30 10.48 -8.38 20.12
CA LEU A 30 10.94 -9.31 19.08
C LEU A 30 11.73 -8.57 17.98
N ALA A 31 11.28 -7.38 17.57
CA ALA A 31 12.00 -6.54 16.61
C ALA A 31 13.40 -6.14 17.13
N ASP A 32 13.50 -5.68 18.38
CA ASP A 32 14.78 -5.31 19.00
C ASP A 32 15.77 -6.50 19.09
N ARG A 33 15.23 -7.70 19.32
CA ARG A 33 16.05 -8.91 19.35
C ARG A 33 16.50 -9.33 17.96
N LEU A 34 15.67 -9.11 16.95
CA LEU A 34 16.02 -9.34 15.57
C LEU A 34 17.18 -8.43 15.15
N THR A 35 17.10 -7.12 15.43
CA THR A 35 18.17 -6.17 15.13
C THR A 35 19.46 -6.50 15.90
N SER A 36 19.34 -6.80 17.19
CA SER A 36 20.47 -7.21 18.03
C SER A 36 21.14 -8.50 17.53
N ARG A 37 20.34 -9.51 17.16
CA ARG A 37 20.85 -10.79 16.66
C ARG A 37 21.48 -10.63 15.28
N TYR A 38 20.91 -9.80 14.42
CA TYR A 38 21.46 -9.45 13.13
C TYR A 38 22.86 -8.86 13.30
N LYS A 39 23.00 -7.84 14.17
CA LYS A 39 24.28 -7.20 14.49
C LYS A 39 25.33 -8.18 15.01
N VAL A 40 24.96 -9.07 15.92
CA VAL A 40 25.88 -10.11 16.43
C VAL A 40 26.36 -11.04 15.32
N ARG A 41 25.54 -11.33 14.31
CA ARG A 41 25.86 -12.29 13.25
C ARG A 41 26.62 -11.67 12.08
N THR A 42 26.38 -10.39 11.79
CA THR A 42 26.89 -9.72 10.58
C THR A 42 27.89 -8.63 10.87
N GLY A 43 27.91 -8.09 12.09
CA GLY A 43 28.65 -6.87 12.44
C GLY A 43 28.01 -5.58 11.91
N ARG A 44 26.92 -5.66 11.12
CA ARG A 44 26.18 -4.53 10.55
C ARG A 44 24.92 -4.23 11.35
N ASN A 45 24.42 -2.99 11.31
CA ASN A 45 23.13 -2.68 11.92
C ASN A 45 21.99 -3.01 10.95
N LEU A 46 20.89 -3.57 11.48
CA LEU A 46 19.60 -3.64 10.81
C LEU A 46 18.73 -2.51 11.39
N ARG A 47 18.33 -1.55 10.56
CA ARG A 47 17.43 -0.48 10.97
C ARG A 47 15.99 -0.92 10.71
N LEU A 48 15.20 -1.08 11.77
CA LEU A 48 13.77 -1.37 11.66
C LEU A 48 12.94 -0.14 12.01
N PHE A 49 12.12 0.30 11.07
CA PHE A 49 11.15 1.37 11.26
C PHE A 49 9.86 0.79 11.86
N THR A 50 9.43 1.32 13.01
CA THR A 50 8.31 0.79 13.80
C THR A 50 7.17 1.80 14.02
N ASP A 51 7.33 3.05 13.60
CA ASP A 51 6.37 4.14 13.83
C ASP A 51 5.52 4.40 12.57
N ARG A 52 4.20 4.45 12.74
CA ARG A 52 3.18 4.65 11.68
C ARG A 52 2.99 6.10 11.25
N LYS A 53 3.62 7.07 11.92
CA LYS A 53 3.35 8.49 11.70
C LYS A 53 3.97 9.10 10.45
N ILE A 54 4.85 8.38 9.78
CA ILE A 54 5.47 8.86 8.55
C ILE A 54 4.79 8.09 7.43
N GLY A 55 3.95 8.79 6.65
CA GLY A 55 3.39 8.25 5.43
C GLY A 55 4.53 7.62 4.63
N TRP A 56 4.34 6.37 4.22
CA TRP A 56 5.39 5.54 3.65
C TRP A 56 6.11 6.25 2.49
N GLY A 57 5.43 7.15 1.76
CA GLY A 57 6.02 7.98 0.69
C GLY A 57 7.33 8.69 1.04
N GLU A 58 7.38 9.51 2.10
CA GLU A 58 8.55 10.37 2.39
C GLU A 58 9.79 9.58 2.82
N GLU A 59 9.64 8.64 3.77
CA GLU A 59 10.79 7.86 4.27
C GLU A 59 11.18 6.75 3.30
N TRP A 60 10.26 6.19 2.52
CA TRP A 60 10.58 5.18 1.49
C TRP A 60 11.30 5.80 0.29
N GLU A 61 10.86 6.96 -0.21
CA GLU A 61 11.62 7.69 -1.24
C GLU A 61 12.98 8.11 -0.71
N ARG A 62 13.08 8.54 0.56
CA ARG A 62 14.36 8.87 1.17
C ARG A 62 15.26 7.64 1.33
N VAL A 63 14.75 6.52 1.82
CA VAL A 63 15.52 5.27 1.99
C VAL A 63 15.95 4.71 0.63
N ILE A 64 15.11 4.77 -0.39
CA ILE A 64 15.48 4.38 -1.76
C ILE A 64 16.54 5.33 -2.34
N ASN A 65 16.42 6.65 -2.11
CA ASN A 65 17.35 7.64 -2.66
C ASN A 65 18.68 7.72 -1.88
N ASP A 66 18.68 7.46 -0.56
CA ASP A 66 19.86 7.50 0.31
C ASP A 66 20.59 6.13 0.40
N GLU A 67 19.89 5.01 0.20
CA GLU A 67 20.42 3.64 0.38
C GLU A 67 20.30 2.78 -0.90
N LEU A 68 20.71 3.34 -2.05
CA LEU A 68 20.78 2.75 -3.40
C LEU A 68 21.57 1.41 -3.53
N THR A 69 21.85 0.69 -2.45
CA THR A 69 22.66 -0.55 -2.46
C THR A 69 22.24 -1.58 -1.41
N SER A 70 21.09 -1.39 -0.72
CA SER A 70 20.68 -2.30 0.37
C SER A 70 19.24 -2.79 0.24
N ALA A 71 19.01 -4.06 0.57
CA ALA A 71 17.68 -4.65 0.62
C ALA A 71 16.84 -4.02 1.74
N THR A 72 15.73 -3.36 1.37
CA THR A 72 14.71 -2.90 2.33
C THR A 72 13.66 -3.97 2.53
N PHE A 73 13.54 -4.50 3.75
CA PHE A 73 12.56 -5.53 4.10
C PHE A 73 11.21 -4.96 4.52
N LEU A 74 10.14 -5.74 4.30
CA LEU A 74 8.91 -5.61 5.08
C LEU A 74 8.75 -6.86 5.95
N ILE A 75 8.66 -6.68 7.27
CA ILE A 75 8.36 -7.75 8.22
C ILE A 75 7.00 -7.45 8.85
N ALA A 76 5.97 -8.15 8.39
CA ALA A 76 4.61 -8.01 8.89
C ALA A 76 4.33 -9.03 10.01
N VAL A 77 4.02 -8.53 11.20
CA VAL A 77 3.58 -9.34 12.35
C VAL A 77 2.07 -9.48 12.28
N VAL A 78 1.62 -10.62 11.77
CA VAL A 78 0.23 -10.88 11.41
C VAL A 78 -0.53 -11.51 12.57
N THR A 79 -1.63 -10.86 12.94
CA THR A 79 -2.65 -11.31 13.88
C THR A 79 -4.04 -11.20 13.23
N PRO A 80 -5.12 -11.72 13.85
CA PRO A 80 -6.47 -11.43 13.40
C PRO A 80 -6.82 -9.92 13.34
N SER A 81 -6.26 -9.11 14.26
CA SER A 81 -6.43 -7.65 14.24
C SER A 81 -5.67 -7.01 13.08
N TYR A 82 -4.49 -7.55 12.72
CA TYR A 82 -3.70 -7.08 11.57
C TYR A 82 -4.51 -7.21 10.27
N ILE A 83 -5.15 -8.36 10.06
CA ILE A 83 -5.98 -8.62 8.88
C ILE A 83 -7.17 -7.65 8.80
N GLN A 84 -7.66 -7.13 9.93
CA GLN A 84 -8.78 -6.19 10.00
C GLN A 84 -8.35 -4.72 9.97
N SER A 85 -7.06 -4.43 10.20
CA SER A 85 -6.56 -3.06 10.34
C SER A 85 -6.29 -2.43 8.98
N ALA A 86 -7.18 -1.57 8.49
CA ALA A 86 -7.07 -0.91 7.19
C ALA A 86 -5.66 -0.34 6.90
N ALA A 87 -5.03 0.31 7.88
CA ALA A 87 -3.66 0.79 7.77
C ALA A 87 -2.65 -0.34 7.50
N CYS A 88 -2.61 -1.39 8.32
CA CYS A 88 -1.71 -2.53 8.10
C CYS A 88 -1.97 -3.23 6.76
N ARG A 89 -3.24 -3.33 6.35
CA ARG A 89 -3.60 -3.92 5.07
C ARG A 89 -3.01 -3.11 3.91
N GLN A 90 -3.22 -1.79 3.94
CA GLN A 90 -2.71 -0.85 2.95
C GLN A 90 -1.19 -0.96 2.84
N GLU A 91 -0.47 -0.90 3.97
CA GLU A 91 1.00 -0.99 4.03
C GLU A 91 1.53 -2.26 3.34
N LEU A 92 0.97 -3.42 3.69
CA LEU A 92 1.43 -4.69 3.14
C LEU A 92 1.10 -4.81 1.65
N LEU A 93 -0.13 -4.47 1.25
CA LEU A 93 -0.56 -4.51 -0.15
C LEU A 93 0.30 -3.59 -1.02
N GLN A 94 0.58 -2.38 -0.54
CA GLN A 94 1.40 -1.40 -1.23
C GLN A 94 2.84 -1.89 -1.40
N PHE A 95 3.48 -2.34 -0.32
CA PHE A 95 4.85 -2.85 -0.40
C PHE A 95 4.91 -4.08 -1.31
N TYR A 96 3.94 -4.99 -1.21
CA TYR A 96 3.89 -6.18 -2.04
C TYR A 96 3.74 -5.84 -3.52
N SER A 97 2.86 -4.89 -3.87
CA SER A 97 2.71 -4.39 -5.24
C SER A 97 4.05 -3.90 -5.79
N ASN A 98 4.77 -3.06 -5.04
CA ASN A 98 6.09 -2.54 -5.42
C ASN A 98 7.15 -3.64 -5.56
N ALA A 99 7.22 -4.55 -4.59
CA ALA A 99 8.18 -5.65 -4.60
C ALA A 99 7.93 -6.60 -5.78
N LYS A 100 6.65 -6.81 -6.15
CA LYS A 100 6.26 -7.62 -7.30
C LYS A 100 6.67 -6.98 -8.62
N THR A 101 6.45 -5.68 -8.81
CA THR A 101 6.90 -4.98 -10.03
C THR A 101 8.41 -5.10 -10.25
N ARG A 102 9.19 -5.09 -9.17
CA ARG A 102 10.65 -5.21 -9.19
C ARG A 102 11.16 -6.66 -9.14
N GLY A 103 10.27 -7.65 -9.15
CA GLY A 103 10.64 -9.07 -9.06
C GLY A 103 11.38 -9.47 -7.77
N VAL A 104 11.21 -8.72 -6.67
CA VAL A 104 11.86 -8.92 -5.36
C VAL A 104 10.85 -9.17 -4.24
N GLU A 105 9.78 -9.89 -4.57
CA GLU A 105 8.67 -10.22 -3.67
C GLU A 105 9.12 -10.93 -2.38
N GLU A 106 10.29 -11.57 -2.39
CA GLU A 106 10.90 -12.20 -1.21
C GLU A 106 11.29 -11.21 -0.10
N LEU A 107 11.32 -9.90 -0.38
CA LEU A 107 11.50 -8.85 0.64
C LEU A 107 10.30 -8.71 1.59
N VAL A 108 9.15 -9.33 1.26
CA VAL A 108 7.98 -9.42 2.13
C VAL A 108 8.05 -10.68 2.98
N LEU A 109 8.25 -10.49 4.28
CA LEU A 109 8.27 -11.53 5.29
C LEU A 109 7.07 -11.38 6.23
N THR A 110 6.49 -12.50 6.61
CA THR A 110 5.33 -12.54 7.49
C THR A 110 5.62 -13.42 8.71
N ILE A 111 5.26 -12.93 9.89
CA ILE A 111 5.34 -13.66 11.16
C ILE A 111 3.90 -13.86 11.63
N ILE A 112 3.42 -15.10 11.68
CA ILE A 112 2.08 -15.39 12.19
C ILE A 112 2.16 -15.42 13.71
N TRP A 113 1.69 -14.36 14.35
CA TRP A 113 1.81 -14.16 15.79
C TRP A 113 0.73 -14.93 16.57
N SER A 114 -0.47 -15.02 16.00
CA SER A 114 -1.60 -15.78 16.52
C SER A 114 -2.40 -16.38 15.36
N ASP A 115 -3.14 -17.45 15.63
CA ASP A 115 -3.89 -18.19 14.61
C ASP A 115 -4.80 -17.24 13.81
N VAL A 116 -4.59 -17.20 12.48
CA VAL A 116 -5.35 -16.38 11.54
C VAL A 116 -6.38 -17.28 10.87
N PRO A 117 -7.68 -17.10 11.14
CA PRO A 117 -8.71 -17.90 10.50
C PRO A 117 -8.67 -17.79 8.97
N ASP A 118 -8.91 -18.91 8.30
CA ASP A 118 -9.00 -19.00 6.84
C ASP A 118 -7.71 -18.60 6.08
N LEU A 119 -6.53 -18.68 6.72
CA LEU A 119 -5.24 -18.45 6.06
C LEU A 119 -5.02 -19.49 4.94
N SER A 120 -5.17 -19.05 3.70
CA SER A 120 -5.15 -19.92 2.52
C SER A 120 -4.76 -19.14 1.27
N THR A 121 -4.01 -19.79 0.37
CA THR A 121 -3.69 -19.25 -0.96
C THR A 121 -4.92 -19.09 -1.86
N GLU A 122 -6.01 -19.77 -1.51
CA GLU A 122 -7.30 -19.71 -2.17
C GLU A 122 -8.26 -18.70 -1.50
N SER A 123 -7.76 -17.94 -0.52
CA SER A 123 -8.57 -16.91 0.13
C SER A 123 -8.99 -15.85 -0.87
N PRO A 124 -10.26 -15.40 -0.83
CA PRO A 124 -10.73 -14.35 -1.72
C PRO A 124 -10.43 -12.95 -1.14
N ASP A 125 -9.75 -12.87 0.02
CA ASP A 125 -9.13 -11.66 0.56
C ASP A 125 -7.68 -11.60 0.05
N PRO A 126 -7.29 -10.56 -0.70
CA PRO A 126 -5.95 -10.46 -1.30
C PRO A 126 -4.83 -10.40 -0.27
N LEU A 127 -5.05 -9.78 0.90
CA LEU A 127 -4.05 -9.73 1.96
C LEU A 127 -3.78 -11.13 2.51
N ILE A 128 -4.85 -11.87 2.83
CA ILE A 128 -4.72 -13.25 3.33
C ILE A 128 -4.04 -14.12 2.28
N LYS A 129 -4.39 -13.96 1.00
CA LYS A 129 -3.76 -14.67 -0.11
C LYS A 129 -2.27 -14.36 -0.19
N ILE A 130 -1.87 -13.09 -0.08
CA ILE A 130 -0.45 -12.68 -0.08
C ILE A 130 0.26 -13.32 1.11
N VAL A 131 -0.24 -13.12 2.33
CA VAL A 131 0.35 -13.69 3.55
C VAL A 131 0.51 -15.20 3.43
N ALA A 132 -0.50 -15.92 2.94
CA ALA A 132 -0.47 -17.37 2.75
C ALA A 132 0.44 -17.84 1.61
N SER A 133 0.63 -17.02 0.57
CA SER A 133 1.49 -17.34 -0.57
C SER A 133 2.98 -17.12 -0.30
N LYS A 134 3.31 -16.35 0.73
CA LYS A 134 4.69 -16.03 1.11
C LYS A 134 5.23 -17.00 2.15
N GLN A 135 6.55 -16.99 2.31
CA GLN A 135 7.17 -17.72 3.40
C GLN A 135 6.81 -17.03 4.71
N PHE A 136 5.95 -17.66 5.50
CA PHE A 136 5.60 -17.20 6.85
C PHE A 136 6.25 -18.08 7.91
N GLU A 137 6.64 -17.47 9.02
CA GLU A 137 7.15 -18.17 10.20
C GLU A 137 6.10 -18.10 11.32
N HIS A 138 5.73 -19.27 11.82
CA HIS A 138 4.80 -19.43 12.94
C HIS A 138 5.45 -19.05 14.27
N PHE A 139 4.80 -18.16 15.01
CA PHE A 139 5.23 -17.70 16.34
C PHE A 139 4.19 -17.98 17.44
N GLU A 140 3.06 -18.61 17.12
CA GLU A 140 1.91 -18.80 18.01
C GLU A 140 2.28 -19.55 19.30
N ASP A 141 2.99 -20.67 19.19
CA ASP A 141 3.44 -21.44 20.37
C ASP A 141 4.55 -20.72 21.15
N LEU A 142 5.34 -19.90 20.45
CA LEU A 142 6.47 -19.16 20.99
C LEU A 142 6.03 -17.89 21.72
N SER A 143 4.89 -17.31 21.33
CA SER A 143 4.28 -16.18 22.02
C SER A 143 3.88 -16.55 23.45
N LEU A 144 3.68 -17.84 23.76
CA LEU A 144 3.41 -18.32 25.12
C LEU A 144 4.68 -18.48 25.98
N GLN A 145 5.87 -18.40 25.38
CA GLN A 145 7.14 -18.61 26.07
C GLN A 145 7.72 -17.30 26.58
N GLU A 146 8.45 -17.33 27.71
CA GLU A 146 9.21 -16.17 28.15
C GLU A 146 10.10 -15.64 27.02
N PRO A 147 10.24 -14.31 26.88
CA PRO A 147 11.04 -13.75 25.80
C PRO A 147 12.43 -14.42 25.72
N ASP A 148 13.17 -14.56 26.82
CA ASP A 148 14.55 -15.11 26.78
C ASP A 148 14.63 -16.63 26.59
N HIS A 149 13.49 -17.31 26.41
CA HIS A 149 13.43 -18.75 26.21
C HIS A 149 14.26 -19.20 24.99
N SER A 150 14.88 -20.38 25.09
CA SER A 150 15.80 -20.85 24.05
C SER A 150 15.15 -20.98 22.68
N ASP A 151 13.85 -21.29 22.64
CA ASP A 151 13.14 -21.50 21.37
C ASP A 151 12.79 -20.17 20.69
N VAL A 152 12.47 -19.11 21.44
CA VAL A 152 12.36 -17.75 20.91
C VAL A 152 13.71 -17.29 20.34
N ARG A 153 14.81 -17.55 21.05
CA ARG A 153 16.17 -17.23 20.53
C ARG A 153 16.52 -18.00 19.27
N LYS A 154 16.12 -19.27 19.15
CA LYS A 154 16.30 -20.07 17.92
C LYS A 154 15.47 -19.50 16.77
N PHE A 155 14.23 -19.10 17.04
CA PHE A 155 13.35 -18.45 16.07
C PHE A 155 13.97 -17.16 15.52
N VAL A 156 14.39 -16.25 16.38
CA VAL A 156 15.08 -15.00 15.97
C VAL A 156 16.32 -15.33 15.14
N ASN A 157 17.08 -16.36 15.51
CA ASN A 157 18.24 -16.78 14.73
C ASN A 157 17.87 -17.32 13.33
N ARG A 158 16.71 -17.98 13.17
CA ARG A 158 16.20 -18.40 11.87
C ARG A 158 15.79 -17.20 11.03
N LEU A 159 15.03 -16.26 11.59
CA LEU A 159 14.67 -15.01 10.89
C LEU A 159 15.90 -14.26 10.38
N VAL A 160 16.94 -14.08 11.20
CA VAL A 160 18.19 -13.46 10.74
C VAL A 160 18.85 -14.28 9.62
N THR A 161 18.80 -15.62 9.70
CA THR A 161 19.34 -16.46 8.61
C THR A 161 18.60 -16.20 7.31
N GLU A 162 17.29 -16.04 7.39
CA GLU A 162 16.42 -15.83 6.25
C GLU A 162 16.60 -14.44 5.64
N LEU A 163 16.65 -13.39 6.45
CA LEU A 163 17.00 -12.05 6.00
C LEU A 163 18.32 -12.07 5.20
N LEU A 164 19.37 -12.69 5.74
CA LEU A 164 20.66 -12.79 5.06
C LEU A 164 20.63 -13.65 3.79
N ARG A 165 19.71 -14.61 3.70
CA ARG A 165 19.51 -15.40 2.48
C ARG A 165 18.87 -14.53 1.40
N ILE A 166 17.86 -13.75 1.78
CA ILE A 166 17.16 -12.83 0.88
C ILE A 166 18.08 -11.70 0.42
N GLU A 167 18.81 -11.04 1.34
CA GLU A 167 19.78 -9.98 0.98
C GLU A 167 20.73 -10.45 -0.13
N ARG A 168 21.34 -11.63 0.04
CA ARG A 168 22.26 -12.19 -0.97
C ARG A 168 21.58 -12.55 -2.27
N ALA A 169 20.32 -12.99 -2.21
CA ALA A 169 19.57 -13.33 -3.41
C ALA A 169 19.19 -12.07 -4.20
N VAL A 170 18.84 -10.98 -3.50
CA VAL A 170 18.53 -9.69 -4.08
C VAL A 170 19.79 -9.00 -4.60
N GLU A 171 20.89 -8.98 -3.85
CA GLU A 171 22.21 -8.47 -4.30
C GLU A 171 22.76 -9.23 -5.53
N ALA A 172 22.33 -10.48 -5.75
CA ALA A 172 22.74 -11.28 -6.90
C ALA A 172 21.84 -11.09 -8.13
N LYS A 173 20.70 -10.39 -7.99
CA LYS A 173 19.89 -9.95 -9.12
C LYS A 173 20.52 -8.67 -9.68
N PRO A 174 20.63 -8.51 -11.02
CA PRO A 174 21.09 -7.26 -11.59
C PRO A 174 20.14 -6.14 -11.16
N GLU A 175 20.62 -5.19 -10.36
CA GLU A 175 19.92 -3.94 -10.12
C GLU A 175 19.90 -3.17 -11.44
N ILE A 176 18.74 -2.72 -11.90
CA ILE A 176 18.65 -1.61 -12.85
C ILE A 176 18.77 -0.34 -12.01
N PRO A 177 19.90 0.37 -12.04
CA PRO A 177 20.00 1.65 -11.35
C PRO A 177 19.12 2.64 -12.11
N LEU A 178 18.33 3.46 -11.40
CA LEU A 178 17.59 4.61 -11.96
C LEU A 178 18.47 5.60 -12.76
N SER A 179 19.80 5.43 -12.75
CA SER A 179 20.79 6.32 -13.37
C SER A 179 21.37 5.83 -14.70
N GLU A 180 21.02 4.63 -15.19
CA GLU A 180 21.49 4.11 -16.48
C GLU A 180 20.37 3.96 -17.52
N ILE A 181 19.39 4.86 -17.52
CA ILE A 181 18.64 5.13 -18.74
C ILE A 181 19.66 5.73 -19.73
N PRO A 182 19.87 5.15 -20.93
CA PRO A 182 20.75 5.75 -21.92
C PRO A 182 20.27 7.17 -22.16
N GLN A 183 21.10 8.17 -21.83
CA GLN A 183 20.87 9.52 -22.31
C GLN A 183 20.91 9.42 -23.83
N THR A 184 19.73 9.39 -24.46
CA THR A 184 19.63 9.52 -25.91
C THR A 184 20.18 10.89 -26.24
N GLU A 185 21.41 10.92 -26.75
CA GLU A 185 21.89 12.04 -27.54
C GLU A 185 20.81 12.34 -28.60
N PRO A 186 20.50 13.63 -28.84
CA PRO A 186 19.51 13.99 -29.84
C PRO A 186 19.94 13.41 -31.19
N PRO A 187 19.02 12.82 -31.97
CA PRO A 187 19.39 12.19 -33.23
C PRO A 187 19.98 13.24 -34.19
N PRO A 188 21.06 12.91 -34.92
CA PRO A 188 21.52 13.79 -35.98
C PRO A 188 20.41 13.93 -37.02
N GLU A 189 20.08 15.17 -37.37
CA GLU A 189 19.13 15.49 -38.43
C GLU A 189 19.56 14.86 -39.75
N GLY A 190 18.72 13.95 -40.25
CA GLY A 190 18.70 13.51 -41.64
C GLY A 190 19.42 12.19 -41.92
N ALA A 191 18.67 11.09 -41.89
CA ALA A 191 18.88 9.96 -42.79
C ALA A 191 17.63 9.08 -42.83
N ASP A 192 16.89 9.25 -43.93
CA ASP A 192 15.95 8.26 -44.47
C ASP A 192 16.77 7.03 -44.91
N GLU A 193 16.28 5.82 -44.61
CA GLU A 193 16.59 4.49 -45.19
C GLU A 193 16.60 3.37 -44.12
N ARG A 194 15.54 2.54 -44.13
CA ARG A 194 15.66 1.09 -43.81
C ARG A 194 16.19 0.41 -45.09
N PRO A 195 16.98 -0.70 -45.04
CA PRO A 195 16.67 -1.86 -44.17
C PRO A 195 17.84 -2.77 -43.70
N THR A 196 17.48 -3.65 -42.75
CA THR A 196 17.97 -5.01 -42.47
C THR A 196 19.45 -5.25 -42.12
N SER A 197 19.71 -5.64 -40.86
CA SER A 197 20.33 -6.94 -40.57
C SER A 197 20.11 -7.31 -39.10
N ASP A 198 19.73 -8.56 -38.95
CA ASP A 198 19.47 -9.31 -37.73
C ASP A 198 20.82 -9.72 -37.10
N GLU A 199 21.22 -9.04 -36.03
CA GLU A 199 22.22 -9.54 -35.08
C GLU A 199 21.67 -9.35 -33.67
N GLY A 200 21.46 -10.48 -32.99
CA GLY A 200 20.73 -10.61 -31.75
C GLY A 200 21.15 -9.64 -30.65
N LEU A 201 20.28 -8.67 -30.40
CA LEU A 201 20.11 -8.06 -29.09
C LEU A 201 18.92 -8.78 -28.44
N ILE A 202 19.23 -9.70 -27.54
CA ILE A 202 18.24 -10.22 -26.60
C ILE A 202 17.98 -9.05 -25.64
N TYR A 203 16.95 -8.26 -25.93
CA TYR A 203 16.35 -7.38 -24.93
C TYR A 203 15.56 -8.30 -23.97
N GLU A 204 16.22 -8.79 -22.94
CA GLU A 204 15.53 -9.30 -21.75
C GLU A 204 15.21 -8.10 -20.85
N ASP A 205 14.34 -7.20 -21.34
CA ASP A 205 13.68 -6.17 -20.54
C ASP A 205 12.18 -6.33 -20.75
N GLU A 206 11.54 -7.13 -19.88
CA GLU A 206 10.09 -7.25 -19.78
C GLU A 206 9.50 -6.19 -18.82
N GLU A 207 10.18 -5.06 -18.58
CA GLU A 207 9.57 -3.93 -17.88
C GLU A 207 8.87 -2.99 -18.88
N PRO A 208 7.56 -2.70 -18.70
CA PRO A 208 6.82 -1.83 -19.62
C PRO A 208 7.44 -0.42 -19.66
N GLY A 209 7.77 0.07 -20.86
CA GLY A 209 8.13 1.48 -21.01
C GLY A 209 6.94 2.40 -20.69
N ILE A 210 7.17 3.70 -20.49
CA ILE A 210 6.10 4.67 -20.15
C ILE A 210 4.95 4.65 -21.17
N LEU A 211 5.26 4.46 -22.46
CA LEU A 211 4.25 4.35 -23.52
C LEU A 211 3.41 3.06 -23.38
N ASP A 212 4.03 1.96 -22.98
CA ASP A 212 3.33 0.69 -22.72
C ASP A 212 2.51 0.80 -21.44
N ALA A 213 3.02 1.48 -20.40
CA ALA A 213 2.31 1.75 -19.16
C ALA A 213 1.08 2.63 -19.39
N ASN A 214 1.18 3.68 -20.23
CA ASN A 214 0.04 4.52 -20.61
C ASN A 214 -1.01 3.73 -21.41
N ALA A 215 -0.59 2.95 -22.41
CA ALA A 215 -1.51 2.12 -23.19
C ALA A 215 -2.21 1.05 -22.33
N SER A 216 -1.45 0.44 -21.42
CA SER A 216 -1.94 -0.51 -20.43
C SER A 216 -2.91 0.16 -19.46
N LEU A 217 -2.59 1.36 -18.97
CA LEU A 217 -3.44 2.14 -18.07
C LEU A 217 -4.79 2.43 -18.73
N GLU A 218 -4.81 2.90 -19.98
CA GLU A 218 -6.07 3.16 -20.70
C GLU A 218 -6.96 1.91 -20.78
N ALA A 219 -6.37 0.75 -21.09
CA ALA A 219 -7.10 -0.51 -21.16
C ALA A 219 -7.65 -0.94 -19.79
N HIS A 220 -6.82 -0.91 -18.74
CA HIS A 220 -7.23 -1.29 -17.39
C HIS A 220 -8.26 -0.31 -16.81
N MET A 221 -8.14 1.00 -17.09
CA MET A 221 -9.11 2.01 -16.68
C MET A 221 -10.48 1.78 -17.33
N ALA A 222 -10.53 1.42 -18.61
CA ALA A 222 -11.81 1.13 -19.29
C ALA A 222 -12.54 -0.05 -18.63
N GLU A 223 -11.82 -1.14 -18.32
CA GLU A 223 -12.39 -2.29 -17.59
C GLU A 223 -12.79 -1.91 -16.16
N TRP A 224 -11.97 -1.12 -15.48
CA TRP A 224 -12.22 -0.69 -14.11
C TRP A 224 -13.47 0.20 -13.99
N LEU A 225 -13.69 1.11 -14.95
CA LEU A 225 -14.91 1.93 -15.02
C LEU A 225 -16.18 1.09 -15.20
N ILE A 226 -16.11 -0.01 -15.96
CA ILE A 226 -17.24 -0.94 -16.12
C ILE A 226 -17.58 -1.57 -14.76
N VAL A 227 -16.58 -2.06 -14.03
CA VAL A 227 -16.79 -2.65 -12.70
C VAL A 227 -17.32 -1.62 -11.71
N MET A 228 -16.83 -0.38 -11.79
CA MET A 228 -17.29 0.73 -10.96
C MET A 228 -18.77 1.04 -11.16
N ASP A 229 -19.28 0.99 -12.40
CA ASP A 229 -20.70 1.28 -12.70
C ASP A 229 -21.65 0.18 -12.18
N GLU A 230 -21.15 -1.04 -11.98
CA GLU A 230 -21.95 -2.16 -11.47
C GLU A 230 -22.14 -2.16 -9.94
N ILE A 231 -21.30 -1.46 -9.18
CA ILE A 231 -21.38 -1.42 -7.70
C ILE A 231 -22.59 -0.60 -7.18
N PRO A 232 -22.85 0.64 -7.65
CA PRO A 232 -23.98 1.45 -7.19
C PRO A 232 -25.35 0.77 -7.25
N PRO A 233 -25.76 0.07 -8.34
CA PRO A 233 -27.05 -0.60 -8.36
C PRO A 233 -27.14 -1.71 -7.31
N ILE A 234 -26.06 -2.50 -7.09
CA ILE A 234 -26.03 -3.54 -6.06
C ILE A 234 -26.16 -2.92 -4.66
N MET A 235 -25.45 -1.82 -4.40
CA MET A 235 -25.56 -1.08 -3.14
C MET A 235 -26.98 -0.55 -2.89
N ASN A 236 -27.65 -0.05 -3.94
CA ASN A 236 -29.03 0.41 -3.85
C ASN A 236 -30.01 -0.74 -3.55
N GLU A 237 -29.80 -1.93 -4.11
CA GLU A 237 -30.55 -3.13 -3.74
C GLU A 237 -30.37 -3.49 -2.25
N VAL A 238 -29.13 -3.46 -1.75
CA VAL A 238 -28.82 -3.70 -0.32
C VAL A 238 -29.54 -2.69 0.58
N LYS A 239 -29.51 -1.41 0.21
CA LYS A 239 -30.21 -0.33 0.94
C LYS A 239 -31.72 -0.53 0.92
N ALA A 240 -32.30 -0.90 -0.23
CA ALA A 240 -33.73 -1.13 -0.37
C ALA A 240 -34.22 -2.29 0.52
N ILE A 241 -33.55 -3.44 0.48
CA ILE A 241 -33.87 -4.60 1.34
C ILE A 241 -33.75 -4.20 2.81
N THR A 242 -32.68 -3.50 3.18
CA THR A 242 -32.46 -3.09 4.57
C THR A 242 -33.53 -2.09 5.05
N ALA A 243 -33.92 -1.13 4.20
CA ALA A 243 -34.98 -0.16 4.50
C ALA A 243 -36.35 -0.83 4.67
N GLU A 244 -36.66 -1.88 3.89
CA GLU A 244 -37.89 -2.66 4.03
C GLU A 244 -37.94 -3.44 5.36
N TYR A 245 -36.84 -4.09 5.72
CA TYR A 245 -36.82 -5.02 6.85
C TYR A 245 -36.59 -4.36 8.22
N THR A 246 -35.91 -3.20 8.27
CA THR A 246 -35.68 -2.45 9.51
C THR A 246 -36.96 -2.17 10.33
N PRO A 247 -38.06 -1.62 9.76
CA PRO A 247 -39.31 -1.41 10.50
C PRO A 247 -40.03 -2.71 10.84
N LEU A 248 -39.84 -3.79 10.07
CA LEU A 248 -40.43 -5.10 10.35
C LEU A 248 -39.77 -5.75 11.58
N VAL A 249 -38.44 -5.71 11.66
CA VAL A 249 -37.69 -6.20 12.82
C VAL A 249 -38.05 -5.42 14.07
N THR A 250 -38.14 -4.08 13.96
CA THR A 250 -38.51 -3.21 15.08
C THR A 250 -39.91 -3.52 15.61
N ARG A 251 -40.89 -3.68 14.70
CA ARG A 251 -42.27 -4.04 15.07
C ARG A 251 -42.36 -5.44 15.70
N ALA A 252 -41.69 -6.43 15.12
CA ALA A 252 -41.69 -7.79 15.64
C ALA A 252 -41.08 -7.87 17.05
N ARG A 253 -40.04 -7.07 17.32
CA ARG A 253 -39.40 -6.99 18.64
C ARG A 253 -40.28 -6.30 19.68
N ASN A 254 -41.05 -5.28 19.29
CA ASN A 254 -41.89 -4.50 20.20
C ASN A 254 -43.31 -5.07 20.37
N GLY A 255 -43.78 -5.91 19.45
CA GLY A 255 -45.17 -6.36 19.37
C GLY A 255 -45.55 -7.54 20.27
N SER A 256 -44.59 -8.23 20.89
CA SER A 256 -44.87 -9.45 21.64
C SER A 256 -43.77 -9.76 22.67
N SER A 257 -44.18 -10.19 23.87
CA SER A 257 -43.28 -10.52 24.99
C SER A 257 -43.07 -12.03 25.12
N GLY A 258 -41.91 -12.44 25.60
CA GLY A 258 -41.58 -13.86 25.81
C GLY A 258 -41.21 -14.62 24.53
N SER A 259 -41.33 -15.95 24.57
CA SER A 259 -40.84 -16.85 23.50
C SER A 259 -41.53 -16.64 22.14
N GLN A 260 -42.80 -16.23 22.12
CA GLN A 260 -43.54 -15.95 20.87
C GLN A 260 -43.00 -14.72 20.14
N GLY A 261 -42.61 -13.66 20.86
CA GLY A 261 -42.00 -12.48 20.23
C GLY A 261 -40.60 -12.74 19.69
N ALA A 262 -39.83 -13.59 20.38
CA ALA A 262 -38.55 -14.07 19.88
C ALA A 262 -38.71 -14.89 18.58
N GLN A 263 -39.71 -15.79 18.51
CA GLN A 263 -39.98 -16.56 17.29
C GLN A 263 -40.45 -15.70 16.11
N GLN A 264 -41.31 -14.70 16.35
CA GLN A 264 -41.73 -13.75 15.31
C GLN A 264 -40.56 -12.93 14.78
N THR A 265 -39.71 -12.42 15.68
CA THR A 265 -38.50 -11.65 15.31
C THR A 265 -37.54 -12.52 14.49
N LEU A 266 -37.29 -13.76 14.92
CA LEU A 266 -36.45 -14.70 14.18
C LEU A 266 -36.98 -14.99 12.77
N SER A 267 -38.30 -15.18 12.61
CA SER A 267 -38.92 -15.38 11.29
C SER A 267 -38.69 -14.18 10.33
N VAL A 268 -38.78 -12.95 10.84
CA VAL A 268 -38.45 -11.74 10.05
C VAL A 268 -36.97 -11.71 9.69
N LEU A 269 -36.08 -11.99 10.65
CA LEU A 269 -34.62 -12.01 10.41
C LEU A 269 -34.18 -13.13 9.46
N HIS A 270 -34.88 -14.26 9.42
CA HIS A 270 -34.62 -15.31 8.44
C HIS A 270 -34.98 -14.89 7.02
N ARG A 271 -36.12 -14.20 6.83
CA ARG A 271 -36.49 -13.65 5.52
C ARG A 271 -35.55 -12.54 5.07
N TYR A 272 -35.21 -11.62 5.99
CA TYR A 272 -34.21 -10.58 5.73
C TYR A 272 -32.89 -11.20 5.26
N ALA A 273 -32.39 -12.22 5.97
CA ALA A 273 -31.15 -12.90 5.58
C ALA A 273 -31.27 -13.61 4.22
N ALA A 274 -32.43 -14.23 3.92
CA ALA A 274 -32.64 -14.95 2.66
C ALA A 274 -32.65 -14.01 1.45
N GLU A 275 -33.25 -12.82 1.59
CA GLU A 275 -33.25 -11.81 0.53
C GLU A 275 -31.92 -11.07 0.41
N LEU A 276 -31.26 -10.79 1.53
CA LEU A 276 -29.99 -10.09 1.53
C LEU A 276 -28.84 -10.94 0.98
N ASN A 277 -28.87 -12.27 1.19
CA ASN A 277 -27.72 -13.12 0.88
C ASN A 277 -27.31 -13.12 -0.62
N PRO A 278 -28.22 -13.26 -1.60
CA PRO A 278 -27.86 -13.21 -3.01
C PRO A 278 -27.26 -11.86 -3.43
N VAL A 279 -27.74 -10.75 -2.86
CA VAL A 279 -27.20 -9.42 -3.13
C VAL A 279 -25.83 -9.24 -2.49
N ALA A 280 -25.66 -9.74 -1.27
CA ALA A 280 -24.37 -9.74 -0.57
C ALA A 280 -23.31 -10.61 -1.28
N ASP A 281 -23.71 -11.72 -1.89
CA ASP A 281 -22.83 -12.55 -2.73
C ASP A 281 -22.35 -11.80 -3.99
N ARG A 282 -23.26 -11.11 -4.69
CA ARG A 282 -22.92 -10.27 -5.84
C ARG A 282 -22.00 -9.10 -5.44
N MET A 283 -22.31 -8.42 -4.34
CA MET A 283 -21.52 -7.30 -3.84
C MET A 283 -20.10 -7.74 -3.49
N LEU A 284 -19.93 -8.87 -2.81
CA LEU A 284 -18.61 -9.42 -2.48
C LEU A 284 -17.81 -9.74 -3.74
N ALA A 285 -18.40 -10.48 -4.67
CA ALA A 285 -17.72 -10.83 -5.92
C ALA A 285 -17.29 -9.58 -6.71
N LYS A 286 -18.18 -8.59 -6.84
CA LYS A 286 -17.88 -7.36 -7.58
C LYS A 286 -16.86 -6.47 -6.90
N SER A 287 -16.90 -6.37 -5.57
CA SER A 287 -15.88 -5.62 -4.82
C SER A 287 -14.48 -6.24 -4.93
N GLN A 288 -14.38 -7.57 -5.08
CA GLN A 288 -13.10 -8.27 -5.28
C GLN A 288 -12.55 -8.01 -6.66
N GLU A 289 -13.41 -8.05 -7.68
CA GLU A 289 -13.05 -7.66 -9.06
C GLU A 289 -12.60 -6.20 -9.12
N TYR A 290 -13.31 -5.30 -8.43
CA TYR A 290 -12.96 -3.89 -8.34
C TYR A 290 -11.58 -3.67 -7.72
N LEU A 291 -11.30 -4.31 -6.57
CA LEU A 291 -10.01 -4.23 -5.92
C LEU A 291 -8.88 -4.81 -6.78
N GLN A 292 -9.11 -5.94 -7.44
CA GLN A 292 -8.13 -6.51 -8.36
C GLN A 292 -7.79 -5.54 -9.50
N LYS A 293 -8.80 -4.95 -10.14
CA LYS A 293 -8.62 -3.98 -11.22
C LYS A 293 -7.91 -2.72 -10.75
N ALA A 294 -8.22 -2.25 -9.55
CA ALA A 294 -7.52 -1.11 -8.94
C ALA A 294 -6.02 -1.39 -8.73
N LEU A 295 -5.64 -2.61 -8.33
CA LEU A 295 -4.23 -3.00 -8.19
C LEU A 295 -3.52 -3.11 -9.54
N GLU A 296 -4.21 -3.55 -10.60
CA GLU A 296 -3.67 -3.56 -11.97
C GLU A 296 -3.41 -2.12 -12.48
N VAL A 297 -4.33 -1.19 -12.18
CA VAL A 297 -4.18 0.25 -12.46
C VAL A 297 -3.03 0.86 -11.63
N ASP A 298 -2.94 0.55 -10.33
CA ASP A 298 -1.86 1.01 -9.43
C ASP A 298 -0.47 0.72 -9.99
N GLN A 299 -0.27 -0.47 -10.53
CA GLN A 299 1.00 -0.85 -11.15
C GLN A 299 1.41 0.15 -12.25
N GLN A 300 0.47 0.55 -13.11
CA GLN A 300 0.76 1.46 -14.22
C GLN A 300 0.90 2.91 -13.75
N VAL A 301 0.03 3.36 -12.84
CA VAL A 301 0.09 4.71 -12.26
C VAL A 301 1.43 4.94 -11.56
N ARG A 302 1.98 3.93 -10.88
CA ARG A 302 3.30 4.03 -10.25
C ARG A 302 4.44 4.25 -11.26
N ILE A 303 4.41 3.55 -12.39
CA ILE A 303 5.42 3.72 -13.45
C ILE A 303 5.35 5.15 -14.01
N ILE A 304 4.14 5.65 -14.24
CA ILE A 304 3.90 7.01 -14.75
C ILE A 304 4.35 8.06 -13.72
N LEU A 305 3.98 7.92 -12.45
CA LEU A 305 4.38 8.83 -11.39
C LEU A 305 5.90 8.84 -11.15
N ALA A 306 6.58 7.69 -11.31
CA ALA A 306 8.04 7.64 -11.26
C ALA A 306 8.65 8.48 -12.39
N SER A 307 8.12 8.39 -13.62
CA SER A 307 8.53 9.26 -14.72
C SER A 307 8.22 10.74 -14.47
N HIS A 308 7.10 11.05 -13.80
CA HIS A 308 6.77 12.43 -13.45
C HIS A 308 7.78 12.99 -12.45
N ALA A 309 8.24 12.20 -11.47
CA ALA A 309 9.22 12.62 -10.47
C ALA A 309 10.54 13.13 -11.10
N GLU A 310 10.93 12.58 -12.25
CA GLU A 310 12.12 13.01 -12.99
C GLU A 310 11.91 14.30 -13.80
N GLN A 311 10.69 14.52 -14.30
CA GLN A 311 10.36 15.60 -15.24
C GLN A 311 9.70 16.80 -14.57
N TYR A 312 9.13 16.63 -13.37
CA TYR A 312 8.36 17.65 -12.69
C TYR A 312 9.28 18.73 -12.09
N VAL A 313 9.20 19.92 -12.68
CA VAL A 313 10.01 21.08 -12.29
C VAL A 313 9.20 22.15 -11.53
N GLY A 314 7.88 21.99 -11.44
CA GLY A 314 7.00 22.90 -10.73
C GLY A 314 5.63 23.08 -11.41
N PRO A 315 4.67 23.70 -10.72
CA PRO A 315 3.31 23.85 -11.20
C PRO A 315 3.23 24.72 -12.46
N GLY A 316 2.45 24.28 -13.45
CA GLY A 316 2.20 25.00 -14.70
C GLY A 316 3.30 24.87 -15.75
N GLN A 317 4.37 24.11 -15.47
CA GLN A 317 5.48 23.90 -16.39
C GLN A 317 5.22 22.74 -17.36
N ASN A 318 4.42 21.76 -16.95
CA ASN A 318 4.01 20.64 -17.81
C ASN A 318 2.49 20.39 -17.65
N PRO A 319 1.67 20.94 -18.57
CA PRO A 319 0.21 20.82 -18.50
C PRO A 319 -0.33 19.39 -18.53
N ILE A 320 0.43 18.45 -19.08
CA ILE A 320 0.03 17.03 -19.11
C ILE A 320 0.18 16.45 -17.69
N ILE A 321 1.37 16.61 -17.09
CA ILE A 321 1.64 16.14 -15.72
C ILE A 321 0.70 16.82 -14.71
N ASP A 322 0.51 18.13 -14.82
CA ASP A 322 -0.41 18.88 -13.95
C ASP A 322 -1.85 18.36 -14.09
N GLY A 323 -2.27 18.03 -15.32
CA GLY A 323 -3.57 17.44 -15.61
C GLY A 323 -3.74 16.06 -14.98
N ASP A 324 -2.74 15.20 -15.10
CA ASP A 324 -2.74 13.85 -14.51
C ASP A 324 -2.78 13.91 -12.98
N HIS A 325 -1.98 14.79 -12.38
CA HIS A 325 -1.98 15.03 -10.93
C HIS A 325 -3.36 15.48 -10.44
N GLN A 326 -4.01 16.37 -11.17
CA GLN A 326 -5.37 16.81 -10.84
C GLN A 326 -6.39 15.68 -11.01
N ALA A 327 -6.31 14.88 -12.07
CA ALA A 327 -7.20 13.75 -12.29
C ALA A 327 -7.10 12.71 -11.16
N LEU A 328 -5.88 12.42 -10.67
CA LEU A 328 -5.68 11.52 -9.53
C LEU A 328 -6.32 12.07 -8.24
N ARG A 329 -6.22 13.38 -7.99
CA ARG A 329 -6.87 14.04 -6.84
C ARG A 329 -8.40 14.00 -6.93
N GLU A 330 -8.96 14.27 -8.10
CA GLU A 330 -10.41 14.22 -8.31
C GLU A 330 -10.97 12.80 -8.14
N LEU A 331 -10.23 11.79 -8.62
CA LEU A 331 -10.54 10.39 -8.42
C LEU A 331 -10.52 10.01 -6.94
N ALA A 332 -9.44 10.36 -6.22
CA ALA A 332 -9.32 10.09 -4.80
C ALA A 332 -10.44 10.78 -3.98
N ALA A 333 -10.73 12.05 -4.27
CA ALA A 333 -11.80 12.79 -3.57
C ALA A 333 -13.18 12.14 -3.77
N THR A 334 -13.49 11.74 -5.00
CA THR A 334 -14.77 11.08 -5.32
C THR A 334 -14.91 9.74 -4.60
N GLY A 335 -13.81 8.97 -4.50
CA GLY A 335 -13.81 7.71 -3.78
C GLY A 335 -13.92 7.87 -2.25
N ALA A 336 -13.32 8.92 -1.67
CA ALA A 336 -13.38 9.20 -0.23
C ALA A 336 -14.82 9.48 0.25
N ASP A 337 -15.61 10.22 -0.53
CA ASP A 337 -17.04 10.45 -0.27
C ASP A 337 -17.82 9.13 -0.27
N THR A 338 -17.48 8.24 -1.21
CA THR A 338 -18.10 6.92 -1.34
C THR A 338 -17.77 6.01 -0.15
N VAL A 339 -16.50 5.98 0.27
CA VAL A 339 -16.05 5.24 1.47
C VAL A 339 -16.78 5.72 2.72
N THR A 340 -16.89 7.03 2.92
CA THR A 340 -17.60 7.62 4.06
C THR A 340 -19.05 7.12 4.11
N ALA A 341 -19.75 7.15 2.97
CA ALA A 341 -21.13 6.66 2.87
C ALA A 341 -21.27 5.15 3.17
N ILE A 342 -20.26 4.35 2.80
CA ILE A 342 -20.21 2.92 3.08
C ILE A 342 -20.00 2.65 4.57
N GLU A 343 -19.05 3.34 5.20
CA GLU A 343 -18.78 3.20 6.63
C GLU A 343 -20.00 3.58 7.48
N ASP A 344 -20.69 4.65 7.13
CA ASP A 344 -21.91 5.07 7.83
C ASP A 344 -23.02 4.04 7.70
N PHE A 345 -23.21 3.47 6.50
CA PHE A 345 -24.15 2.36 6.29
C PHE A 345 -23.77 1.12 7.13
N GLN A 346 -22.48 0.79 7.26
CA GLN A 346 -22.05 -0.31 8.13
C GLN A 346 -22.37 -0.06 9.61
N LYS A 347 -22.18 1.17 10.09
CA LYS A 347 -22.53 1.55 11.47
C LYS A 347 -24.03 1.40 11.73
N GLU A 348 -24.87 1.75 10.76
CA GLU A 348 -26.32 1.63 10.87
C GLU A 348 -26.80 0.17 11.00
N ILE A 349 -26.19 -0.76 10.26
CA ILE A 349 -26.63 -2.17 10.22
C ILE A 349 -25.98 -3.06 11.29
N ALA A 350 -24.89 -2.63 11.90
CA ALA A 350 -24.16 -3.38 12.93
C ALA A 350 -25.02 -3.88 14.12
N PRO A 351 -26.00 -3.11 14.64
CA PRO A 351 -26.89 -3.59 15.70
C PRO A 351 -27.74 -4.79 15.28
N VAL A 352 -28.14 -4.88 14.00
CA VAL A 352 -28.97 -5.96 13.47
C VAL A 352 -28.20 -7.28 13.40
N ALA A 353 -26.89 -7.24 13.12
CA ALA A 353 -26.00 -8.40 13.10
C ALA A 353 -25.96 -9.16 14.45
N LYS A 354 -26.16 -8.44 15.56
CA LYS A 354 -26.15 -9.02 16.91
C LYS A 354 -27.43 -9.79 17.24
N LEU A 355 -28.50 -9.63 16.46
CA LEU A 355 -29.83 -10.20 16.77
C LEU A 355 -29.99 -11.66 16.35
N SER A 356 -29.32 -12.12 15.28
CA SER A 356 -29.43 -13.50 14.79
C SER A 356 -28.19 -13.94 14.03
N GLN A 357 -27.82 -15.22 14.21
CA GLN A 357 -26.77 -15.87 13.42
C GLN A 357 -27.10 -15.89 11.92
N SER A 358 -28.38 -15.97 11.54
CA SER A 358 -28.81 -16.02 10.14
C SER A 358 -28.41 -14.77 9.35
N VAL A 359 -28.41 -13.61 10.01
CA VAL A 359 -28.11 -12.31 9.37
C VAL A 359 -26.61 -12.00 9.40
N ARG A 360 -25.83 -12.61 10.30
CA ARG A 360 -24.36 -12.41 10.36
C ARG A 360 -23.66 -12.79 9.06
N LYS A 361 -24.08 -13.88 8.41
CA LYS A 361 -23.43 -14.35 7.18
C LYS A 361 -23.54 -13.33 6.02
N PRO A 362 -24.73 -12.87 5.63
CA PRO A 362 -24.84 -11.86 4.56
C PRO A 362 -24.21 -10.51 4.97
N LEU A 363 -24.37 -10.07 6.22
CA LEU A 363 -23.72 -8.82 6.68
C LEU A 363 -22.19 -8.93 6.70
N GLY A 364 -21.63 -10.09 7.05
CA GLY A 364 -20.19 -10.32 7.00
C GLY A 364 -19.63 -10.27 5.57
N LYS A 365 -20.39 -10.73 4.57
CA LYS A 365 -20.02 -10.58 3.15
C LYS A 365 -20.04 -9.12 2.72
N LEU A 366 -21.07 -8.36 3.12
CA LEU A 366 -21.14 -6.92 2.85
C LEU A 366 -19.99 -6.16 3.53
N HIS A 367 -19.63 -6.54 4.76
CA HIS A 367 -18.49 -5.96 5.45
C HIS A 367 -17.17 -6.21 4.72
N LYS A 368 -16.90 -7.47 4.31
CA LYS A 368 -15.74 -7.80 3.46
C LYS A 368 -15.76 -7.02 2.14
N ALA A 369 -16.93 -6.88 1.53
CA ALA A 369 -17.06 -6.15 0.27
C ALA A 369 -16.74 -4.67 0.43
N SER A 370 -17.22 -4.03 1.49
CA SER A 370 -16.84 -2.67 1.84
C SER A 370 -15.36 -2.53 2.13
N GLN A 371 -14.74 -3.51 2.80
CA GLN A 371 -13.31 -3.47 3.09
C GLN A 371 -12.50 -3.44 1.79
N ASN A 372 -12.91 -4.19 0.76
CA ASN A 372 -12.25 -4.13 -0.54
C ASN A 372 -12.33 -2.73 -1.17
N LEU A 373 -13.47 -2.03 -1.03
CA LEU A 373 -13.63 -0.66 -1.53
C LEU A 373 -12.78 0.36 -0.74
N ILE A 374 -12.68 0.17 0.57
CA ILE A 374 -11.81 0.98 1.45
C ILE A 374 -10.33 0.75 1.10
N ASP A 375 -9.92 -0.51 0.92
CA ASP A 375 -8.55 -0.87 0.52
C ASP A 375 -8.19 -0.25 -0.85
N THR A 376 -9.15 -0.17 -1.78
CA THR A 376 -8.99 0.53 -3.05
C THR A 376 -8.83 2.04 -2.88
N GLN A 377 -9.65 2.68 -2.04
CA GLN A 377 -9.50 4.12 -1.77
C GLN A 377 -8.11 4.47 -1.21
N ALA A 378 -7.59 3.62 -0.32
CA ALA A 378 -6.27 3.79 0.26
C ALA A 378 -5.15 3.79 -0.79
N THR A 379 -5.38 3.15 -1.95
CA THR A 379 -4.48 3.18 -3.11
C THR A 379 -4.51 4.55 -3.79
N PHE A 380 -5.68 5.19 -3.91
CA PHE A 380 -5.80 6.53 -4.50
C PHE A 380 -5.20 7.59 -3.60
N ASP A 381 -5.40 7.47 -2.30
CA ASP A 381 -4.81 8.37 -1.30
C ASP A 381 -3.26 8.31 -1.36
N ASP A 382 -2.68 7.13 -1.63
CA ASP A 382 -1.23 6.98 -1.85
C ASP A 382 -0.77 7.71 -3.12
N TRP A 383 -1.51 7.60 -4.23
CA TRP A 383 -1.16 8.33 -5.46
C TRP A 383 -1.16 9.85 -5.22
N VAL A 384 -2.16 10.37 -4.52
CA VAL A 384 -2.21 11.79 -4.15
C VAL A 384 -1.04 12.17 -3.24
N THR A 385 -0.72 11.34 -2.25
CA THR A 385 0.41 11.58 -1.35
C THR A 385 1.74 11.68 -2.12
N ARG A 386 1.95 10.81 -3.12
CA ARG A 386 3.16 10.85 -3.98
C ARG A 386 3.22 12.11 -4.82
N VAL A 387 2.09 12.49 -5.41
CA VAL A 387 1.95 13.74 -6.16
C VAL A 387 2.28 14.94 -5.27
N ASP A 388 1.67 15.03 -4.08
CA ASP A 388 1.90 16.13 -3.13
C ASP A 388 3.37 16.19 -2.67
N THR A 389 4.00 15.03 -2.47
CA THR A 389 5.43 14.93 -2.11
C THR A 389 6.32 15.48 -3.23
N MET A 390 6.07 15.07 -4.47
CA MET A 390 6.80 15.55 -5.65
C MET A 390 6.67 17.07 -5.84
N GLU A 391 5.47 17.60 -5.69
CA GLU A 391 5.20 19.04 -5.77
C GLU A 391 5.90 19.82 -4.65
N SER A 392 5.88 19.30 -3.42
CA SER A 392 6.59 19.88 -2.27
C SER A 392 8.11 19.93 -2.50
N ILE A 393 8.71 18.85 -3.02
CA ILE A 393 10.14 18.81 -3.37
C ILE A 393 10.48 19.85 -4.44
N ALA A 394 9.66 19.99 -5.48
CA ALA A 394 9.88 20.98 -6.53
C ALA A 394 9.85 22.42 -5.98
N LEU A 395 8.86 22.74 -5.15
CA LEU A 395 8.76 24.05 -4.49
C LEU A 395 9.96 24.33 -3.57
N ALA A 396 10.42 23.33 -2.82
CA ALA A 396 11.59 23.46 -1.95
C ALA A 396 12.88 23.72 -2.76
N ARG A 397 13.05 23.06 -3.92
CA ARG A 397 14.18 23.30 -4.83
C ARG A 397 14.16 24.71 -5.40
N GLU A 398 12.99 25.20 -5.81
CA GLU A 398 12.81 26.57 -6.34
C GLU A 398 13.11 27.64 -5.28
N ALA A 399 12.61 27.44 -4.05
CA ALA A 399 12.88 28.34 -2.92
C ALA A 399 14.37 28.38 -2.56
N LEU A 400 15.06 27.23 -2.55
CA LEU A 400 16.49 27.15 -2.32
C LEU A 400 17.28 27.85 -3.43
N HIS A 401 16.88 27.68 -4.70
CA HIS A 401 17.54 28.35 -5.82
C HIS A 401 17.39 29.86 -5.75
N SER A 402 16.19 30.35 -5.40
CA SER A 402 15.90 31.79 -5.23
C SER A 402 16.71 32.39 -4.08
N ALA A 403 16.80 31.69 -2.93
CA ALA A 403 17.59 32.14 -1.79
C ALA A 403 19.10 32.21 -2.10
N LEU A 404 19.62 31.25 -2.87
CA LEU A 404 21.02 31.26 -3.33
C LEU A 404 21.30 32.44 -4.28
N GLN A 405 20.36 32.77 -5.18
CA GLN A 405 20.47 33.93 -6.07
C GLN A 405 20.45 35.26 -5.30
N GLU A 406 19.56 35.43 -4.32
CA GLU A 406 19.52 36.63 -3.46
C GLU A 406 20.82 36.81 -2.65
N THR A 407 21.39 35.72 -2.11
CA THR A 407 22.69 35.80 -1.41
C THR A 407 23.86 36.15 -2.33
N ALA A 408 23.80 35.76 -3.60
CA ALA A 408 24.82 36.10 -4.59
C ALA A 408 24.74 37.56 -5.07
N GLU A 409 23.54 38.18 -5.06
CA GLU A 409 23.37 39.61 -5.38
C GLU A 409 23.83 40.53 -4.23
N ILE A 410 23.74 40.09 -2.97
CA ILE A 410 24.20 40.87 -1.80
C ILE A 410 25.74 40.96 -1.73
N ASP A 411 26.46 39.99 -2.31
CA ASP A 411 27.94 39.91 -2.26
C ASP A 411 28.62 40.50 -3.51
N GLN A 412 27.90 41.23 -4.37
CA GLN A 412 28.55 42.09 -5.37
C GLN A 412 29.01 43.40 -4.70
N PRO A 413 30.33 43.60 -4.49
CA PRO A 413 30.80 44.88 -3.98
C PRO A 413 30.47 45.95 -5.01
N GLY A 414 29.77 46.99 -4.56
CA GLY A 414 29.51 48.18 -5.36
C GLY A 414 30.81 48.61 -6.03
N THR A 415 30.82 48.66 -7.35
CA THR A 415 31.84 49.36 -8.11
C THR A 415 31.64 50.85 -7.81
N ASP A 416 32.21 51.29 -6.68
CA ASP A 416 32.37 52.70 -6.33
C ASP A 416 33.23 53.33 -7.42
N SER A 417 32.61 54.14 -8.26
CA SER A 417 33.31 55.02 -9.19
C SER A 417 33.89 56.19 -8.39
N ASP A 418 35.04 55.99 -7.76
CA ASP A 418 35.86 57.07 -7.20
C ASP A 418 37.30 56.95 -7.72
N ALA A 419 37.49 57.47 -8.93
CA ALA A 419 38.78 57.78 -9.57
C ALA A 419 38.47 58.87 -10.62
N GLU A 420 38.98 60.10 -10.64
CA GLU A 420 40.08 60.78 -9.95
C GLU A 420 39.75 62.30 -9.93
N ARG A 421 40.10 62.99 -8.82
CA ARG A 421 40.38 64.43 -8.80
C ARG A 421 41.90 64.62 -8.70
N GLY A 422 42.45 65.47 -9.57
CA GLY A 422 43.85 65.96 -9.56
C GLY A 422 44.72 65.18 -10.55
N GLU A 423 45.32 65.77 -11.59
CA GLU A 423 45.95 67.10 -11.70
C GLU A 423 45.66 67.87 -12.99
#